data_AF-A0A529Y5J4-F1
#
_entry.id   AF-A0A529Y5J4-F1
#
_cell.length_a   1.000
_cell.length_b   1.000
_cell.length_c   1.000
_cell.angle_alpha   90.00
_cell.angle_beta   90.00
_cell.angle_gamma   90.00
#
_symmetry.space_group_name_H-M   'P 1'
#
loop_
_entity.id
_entity.type
_entity.pdbx_description
1 polymer ?
#
loop_
_entity_poly.entity_id
_entity_poly.type
_entity_poly.pdbx_seq_one_letter_code
_entity_poly.pdbx_strand_id
1 'polypeptide(L)'
;VAAEELGADGAYHRVHHFARQLASPFPLLAAAGAKTRSIELGTAVIDMRYENPLYMAEDAGAADLIAGGRLQLGISRGSPEQV
;
A
#
# COMPACT_ATOMS: atom_id res chain seq x y z
N VAL A 1 6.07 -5.53 11.05
CA VAL A 1 6.65 -6.52 11.99
C VAL A 1 5.93 -6.47 13.32
N ALA A 2 6.07 -5.43 14.15
CA ALA A 2 5.39 -5.38 15.45
C ALA A 2 3.87 -5.64 15.40
N ALA A 3 3.15 -5.09 14.41
CA ALA A 3 1.72 -5.37 14.24
C ALA A 3 1.43 -6.87 14.00
N GLU A 4 2.27 -7.56 13.23
CA GLU A 4 2.16 -9.01 12.99
C GLU A 4 2.49 -9.81 14.25
N GLU A 5 3.52 -9.41 14.99
CA GLU A 5 3.90 -10.05 16.27
C GLU A 5 2.81 -9.91 17.33
N LEU A 6 2.02 -8.84 17.26
CA LEU A 6 0.84 -8.62 18.10
C LEU A 6 -0.41 -9.39 17.61
N GLY A 7 -0.32 -10.09 16.48
CA GLY A 7 -1.41 -10.88 15.92
C GLY A 7 -2.43 -10.08 15.12
N ALA A 8 -2.08 -8.90 14.59
CA ALA A 8 -2.95 -8.18 13.68
C ALA A 8 -3.06 -8.92 12.34
N ASP A 9 -4.27 -8.97 11.77
CA ASP A 9 -4.53 -9.62 10.48
C ASP A 9 -4.06 -8.78 9.30
N GLY A 10 -4.06 -7.44 9.44
CA GLY A 10 -3.71 -6.53 8.35
C GLY A 10 -3.12 -5.20 8.81
N ALA A 11 -2.26 -4.63 7.97
CA ALA A 11 -1.71 -3.29 8.13
C ALA A 11 -1.90 -2.49 6.85
N TYR A 12 -2.60 -1.36 6.96
CA TYR A 12 -3.01 -0.55 5.80
C TYR A 12 -2.39 0.83 5.85
N HIS A 13 -1.85 1.26 4.71
CA HIS A 13 -1.20 2.54 4.55
C HIS A 13 -2.08 3.53 3.80
N ARG A 14 -2.24 4.73 4.35
CA ARG A 14 -2.95 5.82 3.69
C ARG A 14 -2.00 6.59 2.78
N VAL A 15 -2.41 6.81 1.54
CA VAL A 15 -1.68 7.57 0.54
C VAL A 15 -2.11 9.03 0.58
N HIS A 16 -1.14 9.94 0.62
CA HIS A 16 -1.38 11.39 0.53
C HIS A 16 -0.28 12.08 -0.25
N HIS A 17 -0.63 13.07 -1.07
CA HIS A 17 0.34 13.93 -1.75
C HIS A 17 0.45 15.27 -1.01
N PHE A 18 1.63 15.89 -1.09
CA PHE A 18 1.92 17.21 -0.50
C PHE A 18 1.69 17.32 1.03
N ALA A 19 1.54 16.21 1.74
CA ALA A 19 1.45 16.13 3.20
C ALA A 19 2.72 15.51 3.80
N ARG A 20 2.89 15.58 5.13
CA ARG A 20 3.96 14.87 5.86
C ARG A 20 3.64 13.38 6.03
N GLN A 21 3.36 12.72 4.91
CA GLN A 21 2.98 11.32 4.77
C GLN A 21 3.64 10.75 3.50
N LEU A 22 3.55 9.44 3.28
CA LEU A 22 4.11 8.82 2.09
C LEU A 22 3.07 8.86 0.96
N ALA A 23 3.51 9.32 -0.20
CA ALA A 23 2.70 9.40 -1.42
C ALA A 23 2.82 8.14 -2.30
N SER A 24 3.86 7.33 -2.09
CA SER A 24 4.09 6.10 -2.88
C SER A 24 3.95 4.87 -1.97
N PRO A 25 2.86 4.11 -2.08
CA PRO A 25 2.59 2.98 -1.18
C PRO A 25 3.46 1.76 -1.50
N PHE A 26 3.70 1.44 -2.78
CA PHE A 26 4.29 0.15 -3.17
C PHE A 26 5.72 -0.08 -2.64
N PRO A 27 6.64 0.89 -2.63
CA PRO A 27 7.95 0.69 -2.02
C PRO A 27 7.87 0.37 -0.51
N LEU A 28 6.96 1.03 0.22
CA LEU A 28 6.73 0.76 1.64
C LEU A 28 6.14 -0.64 1.83
N LEU A 29 5.12 -0.99 1.06
CA LEU A 29 4.45 -2.28 1.17
C LEU A 29 5.36 -3.43 0.75
N ALA A 30 6.21 -3.27 -0.26
CA ALA A 30 7.24 -4.23 -0.63
C ALA A 30 8.26 -4.43 0.51
N ALA A 31 8.74 -3.33 1.11
CA ALA A 31 9.66 -3.41 2.24
C ALA A 31 9.01 -4.09 3.47
N ALA A 32 7.73 -3.81 3.74
CA ALA A 32 6.98 -4.48 4.79
C ALA A 32 6.75 -5.97 4.48
N GLY A 33 6.44 -6.30 3.22
CA GLY A 33 6.23 -7.66 2.71
C GLY A 33 7.47 -8.52 2.91
N ALA A 34 8.64 -7.98 2.56
CA ALA A 34 9.92 -8.65 2.76
C ALA A 34 10.28 -8.90 4.25
N LYS A 35 9.65 -8.18 5.18
CA LYS A 35 9.95 -8.24 6.62
C LYS A 35 8.87 -8.96 7.44
N THR A 36 7.80 -9.42 6.81
CA THR A 36 6.64 -10.07 7.46
C THR A 36 6.33 -11.40 6.75
N ARG A 37 5.48 -12.25 7.35
CA ARG A 37 5.19 -13.58 6.79
C ARG A 37 3.71 -13.93 6.66
N SER A 38 2.84 -13.36 7.48
CA SER A 38 1.42 -13.71 7.55
C SER A 38 0.48 -12.51 7.50
N ILE A 39 0.88 -11.34 8.01
CA ILE A 39 -0.01 -10.17 8.02
C ILE A 39 -0.34 -9.70 6.60
N GLU A 40 -1.58 -9.31 6.35
CA GLU A 40 -1.97 -8.65 5.11
C GLU A 40 -1.42 -7.23 5.06
N LEU A 41 -1.04 -6.79 3.86
CA LEU A 41 -0.46 -5.46 3.65
C LEU A 41 -1.28 -4.74 2.59
N GLY A 42 -1.74 -3.53 2.87
CA GLY A 42 -2.62 -2.88 1.92
C GLY A 42 -2.59 -1.37 1.90
N THR A 43 -3.41 -0.82 1.01
CA THR A 43 -3.63 0.62 0.86
C THR A 43 -5.01 1.01 1.39
N ALA A 44 -5.12 2.18 2.00
CA ALA A 44 -6.36 2.74 2.54
C ALA A 44 -6.38 4.27 2.39
N VAL A 45 -6.46 4.82 1.18
CA VAL A 45 -6.67 4.20 -0.15
C VAL A 45 -5.74 4.87 -1.16
N ILE A 46 -5.50 4.24 -2.31
CA ILE A 46 -4.86 4.88 -3.47
C ILE A 46 -5.87 5.81 -4.13
N ASP A 47 -5.48 7.06 -4.35
CA ASP A 47 -6.26 8.01 -5.15
C ASP A 47 -5.98 7.79 -6.64
N MET A 48 -6.89 7.10 -7.32
CA MET A 48 -6.74 6.75 -8.74
C MET A 48 -6.68 7.95 -9.68
N ARG A 49 -7.03 9.17 -9.23
CA ARG A 49 -6.98 10.36 -10.08
C ARG A 49 -5.55 10.81 -10.42
N TYR A 50 -4.58 10.40 -9.59
CA TYR A 50 -3.17 10.75 -9.72
C TYR A 50 -2.32 9.60 -10.27
N GLU A 51 -2.94 8.45 -10.50
CA GLU A 51 -2.24 7.23 -10.88
C GLU A 51 -2.28 6.96 -12.38
N ASN A 52 -1.22 6.34 -12.88
CA ASN A 52 -1.27 5.64 -14.15
C ASN A 52 -1.65 4.18 -13.87
N PRO A 53 -2.80 3.69 -14.36
CA PRO A 53 -3.29 2.36 -14.00
C PRO A 53 -2.38 1.23 -14.49
N LEU A 54 -1.62 1.42 -15.57
CA LEU A 54 -0.70 0.40 -16.07
C LEU A 54 0.51 0.26 -15.13
N TYR A 55 1.18 1.37 -14.80
CA TYR A 55 2.30 1.36 -13.87
C TYR A 55 1.88 0.92 -12.46
N MET A 56 0.71 1.38 -12.00
CA MET A 56 0.16 0.96 -10.71
C MET A 56 -0.03 -0.57 -10.66
N ALA A 57 -0.52 -1.19 -11.73
CA ALA A 57 -0.69 -2.64 -11.78
C ALA A 57 0.65 -3.39 -11.77
N GLU A 58 1.67 -2.87 -12.48
CA GLU A 58 3.02 -3.44 -12.48
C GLU A 58 3.68 -3.37 -11.09
N ASP A 59 3.62 -2.21 -10.44
CA ASP A 59 4.17 -2.01 -9.10
C ASP A 59 3.42 -2.81 -8.04
N ALA A 60 2.09 -2.88 -8.13
CA ALA A 60 1.28 -3.71 -7.25
C ALA A 60 1.63 -5.19 -7.41
N GLY A 61 1.79 -5.67 -8.64
CA GLY A 61 2.20 -7.04 -8.91
C GLY A 61 3.58 -7.36 -8.33
N ALA A 62 4.55 -6.46 -8.48
CA ALA A 62 5.87 -6.62 -7.89
C ALA A 62 5.82 -6.65 -6.36
N ALA A 63 5.08 -5.74 -5.74
CA ALA A 63 4.90 -5.70 -4.29
C ALA A 63 4.19 -6.94 -3.75
N ASP A 64 3.18 -7.46 -4.45
CA ASP A 64 2.46 -8.66 -4.05
C ASP A 64 3.35 -9.92 -4.11
N LEU A 65 4.17 -10.06 -5.16
CA LEU A 65 5.15 -11.14 -5.25
C LEU A 65 6.16 -11.10 -4.10
N ILE A 66 6.63 -9.90 -3.72
CA ILE A 66 7.53 -9.72 -2.56
C ILE A 66 6.80 -10.04 -1.24
N ALA A 67 5.52 -9.68 -1.14
CA ALA A 67 4.70 -9.99 0.02
C ALA A 67 4.26 -11.47 0.06
N GLY A 68 4.40 -12.23 -1.03
CA GLY A 68 3.96 -13.62 -1.12
C GLY A 68 2.43 -13.76 -1.23
N GLY A 69 1.77 -12.90 -2.02
CA GLY A 69 0.32 -12.97 -2.26
C GLY A 69 -0.54 -12.35 -1.17
N ARG A 70 0.02 -11.45 -0.35
CA ARG A 70 -0.63 -10.83 0.81
C ARG A 70 -1.03 -9.36 0.59
N LEU A 71 -0.89 -8.85 -0.64
CA LEU A 71 -1.22 -7.46 -0.93
C LEU A 71 -2.74 -7.26 -1.07
N GLN A 72 -3.26 -6.24 -0.38
CA GLN A 72 -4.66 -5.82 -0.41
C GLN A 72 -4.78 -4.41 -0.99
N LEU A 73 -5.31 -4.29 -2.21
CA LEU A 73 -5.44 -3.01 -2.90
C LEU A 73 -6.74 -2.29 -2.54
N GLY A 74 -6.66 -1.31 -1.64
CA GLY A 74 -7.71 -0.32 -1.44
C GLY A 74 -7.52 0.85 -2.41
N ILE A 75 -8.50 1.06 -3.29
CA ILE A 75 -8.52 2.12 -4.29
C ILE A 75 -9.69 3.07 -4.07
N SER A 76 -9.58 4.31 -4.55
CA SER A 76 -10.63 5.31 -4.49
C SER A 76 -10.62 6.18 -5.73
N ARG A 77 -11.76 6.81 -6.03
CA ARG A 77 -11.85 7.87 -7.05
C ARG A 77 -11.02 9.10 -6.69
N GLY A 78 -10.68 9.23 -5.41
CA GLY A 78 -9.98 10.38 -4.87
C GLY A 78 -10.88 11.45 -4.29
N SER A 79 -10.25 12.29 -3.46
CA SER A 79 -10.81 13.56 -3.01
C SER A 79 -9.91 14.69 -3.47
N PRO A 80 -10.42 15.92 -3.65
CA PRO A 80 -9.56 17.09 -3.74
C PRO A 80 -8.68 17.15 -2.49
N GLU A 81 -7.40 16.81 -2.62
CA GLU A 81 -6.46 17.14 -1.56
C GLU A 81 -6.37 18.65 -1.49
N GLN A 82 -6.62 19.19 -0.31
CA GLN A 82 -6.46 20.61 -0.02
C GLN A 82 -4.94 20.88 -0.04
N VAL A 83 -4.48 21.57 -1.06
CA VAL A 83 -3.14 22.16 -1.11
C VAL A 83 -3.04 23.34 -0.14
#